data_AF-A0AA85JB05-F1
#
_entry.id   AF-A0AA85JB05-F1
#
_cell.length_a   1.000
_cell.length_b   1.000
_cell.length_c   1.000
_cell.angle_alpha   90.00
_cell.angle_beta   90.00
_cell.angle_gamma   90.00
#
_symmetry.space_group_name_H-M   'P 1'
#
loop_
_entity.id
_entity.type
_entity.pdbx_description
1 polymer ?
#
loop_
_entity_poly.entity_id
_entity_poly.type
_entity_poly.pdbx_seq_one_letter_code
_entity_poly.pdbx_strand_id
1 'polypeptide(L)'
;MKLTPMILIHKFLLLWFIAISECLIPKVKQYATEYHACGVSRSLSVKHNYNSCYILEDALKRFALRLEEIPQRINALSAESCKVTTVQIDITEDCNEENGKLWPSDSMKESYILNVSNGTIHIQSEEIWGALHAWKQSCN
;
A
#
# COMPACT_ATOMS: atom_id res chain seq x y z
N MET A 1 -39.72 -7.24 -26.70
CA MET A 1 -38.57 -6.36 -26.98
C MET A 1 -37.32 -7.23 -27.01
N LYS A 2 -36.81 -7.61 -28.19
CA LYS A 2 -35.71 -8.58 -28.35
C LYS A 2 -34.38 -7.84 -28.25
N LEU A 3 -33.59 -8.09 -27.19
CA LEU A 3 -32.20 -7.63 -27.14
C LEU A 3 -31.41 -8.32 -28.25
N THR A 4 -30.77 -7.55 -29.13
CA THR A 4 -29.90 -8.06 -30.18
C THR A 4 -28.61 -8.63 -29.57
N PRO A 5 -28.09 -9.75 -30.09
CA PRO A 5 -26.91 -10.45 -29.54
C PRO A 5 -25.66 -9.56 -29.49
N MET A 6 -25.58 -8.54 -30.35
CA MET A 6 -24.51 -7.56 -30.41
C MET A 6 -24.40 -6.68 -29.15
N ILE A 7 -25.54 -6.34 -28.51
CA ILE A 7 -25.57 -5.54 -27.27
C ILE A 7 -25.10 -6.37 -26.08
N LEU A 8 -25.38 -7.67 -26.09
CA LEU A 8 -24.98 -8.61 -25.04
C LEU A 8 -23.46 -8.83 -25.05
N ILE A 9 -22.86 -8.97 -26.24
CA ILE A 9 -21.40 -9.13 -26.42
C ILE A 9 -20.65 -7.87 -25.99
N HIS A 10 -21.15 -6.68 -26.31
CA HIS A 10 -20.52 -5.43 -25.90
C HIS A 10 -20.55 -5.22 -24.39
N LYS A 11 -21.67 -5.56 -23.73
CA LYS A 11 -21.78 -5.54 -22.27
C LYS A 11 -20.85 -6.56 -21.61
N PHE A 12 -20.72 -7.75 -22.19
CA PHE A 12 -19.82 -8.80 -21.71
C PHE A 12 -18.34 -8.39 -21.83
N LEU A 13 -17.96 -7.76 -22.94
CA LEU A 13 -16.62 -7.17 -23.14
C LEU A 13 -16.33 -6.07 -22.12
N LEU A 14 -17.25 -5.13 -21.89
CA LEU A 14 -17.09 -4.06 -20.88
C LEU A 14 -16.93 -4.62 -19.46
N LEU A 15 -17.73 -5.62 -19.08
CA LEU A 15 -17.61 -6.31 -17.80
C LEU A 15 -16.26 -7.02 -17.63
N TRP A 16 -15.70 -7.54 -18.73
CA TRP A 16 -14.39 -8.19 -18.72
C TRP A 16 -13.23 -7.19 -18.54
N PHE A 17 -13.30 -6.00 -19.14
CA PHE A 17 -12.27 -4.96 -18.96
C PHE A 17 -12.21 -4.38 -17.54
N ILE A 18 -13.34 -4.33 -16.82
CA ILE A 18 -13.39 -3.84 -15.44
C ILE A 18 -12.75 -4.84 -14.46
N ALA A 19 -12.75 -6.13 -14.79
CA ALA A 19 -12.29 -7.18 -13.88
C ALA A 19 -10.74 -7.28 -13.72
N ILE A 20 -9.97 -6.62 -14.58
CA ILE A 20 -8.49 -6.78 -14.64
C ILE A 20 -7.72 -5.51 -14.24
N SER A 21 -8.37 -4.50 -13.68
CA SER A 21 -7.68 -3.29 -13.22
C SER A 21 -6.88 -3.55 -11.94
N GLU A 22 -5.55 -3.45 -12.01
CA GLU A 22 -4.69 -3.35 -10.83
C GLU A 22 -5.03 -2.06 -10.06
N CYS A 23 -5.29 -2.20 -8.76
CA CYS A 23 -5.81 -1.13 -7.92
C CYS A 23 -4.69 -0.33 -7.24
N LEU A 24 -3.84 0.32 -8.04
CA LEU A 24 -2.80 1.24 -7.59
C LEU A 24 -3.08 2.64 -8.14
N ILE A 25 -3.63 3.51 -7.30
CA ILE A 25 -3.93 4.90 -7.64
C ILE A 25 -3.20 5.82 -6.65
N PRO A 26 -2.35 6.76 -7.13
CA PRO A 26 -1.90 6.90 -8.51
C PRO A 26 -1.05 5.71 -8.97
N LYS A 27 -0.92 5.54 -10.29
CA LYS A 27 -0.09 4.47 -10.86
C LYS A 27 1.37 4.68 -10.46
N VAL A 28 2.00 3.63 -9.94
CA VAL A 28 3.44 3.64 -9.62
C VAL A 28 4.29 3.75 -10.89
N LYS A 29 5.44 4.42 -10.77
CA LYS A 29 6.35 4.65 -11.90
C LYS A 29 6.94 3.34 -12.44
N GLN A 30 7.26 2.40 -11.55
CA GLN A 30 7.78 1.09 -11.88
C GLN A 30 7.12 0.06 -10.97
N TYR A 31 6.79 -1.09 -11.55
CA TYR A 31 6.14 -2.20 -10.87
C TYR A 31 6.71 -3.50 -11.42
N ALA A 32 7.13 -4.39 -10.52
CA ALA A 32 7.52 -5.75 -10.84
C ALA A 32 6.78 -6.66 -9.87
N THR A 33 6.13 -7.70 -10.40
CA THR A 33 5.34 -8.62 -9.59
C THR A 33 5.66 -10.06 -9.95
N GLU A 34 5.72 -10.89 -8.92
CA GLU A 34 5.53 -12.32 -9.03
C GLU A 34 4.09 -12.57 -8.58
N TYR A 35 3.27 -13.24 -9.41
CA TYR A 35 1.83 -13.37 -9.20
C TYR A 35 1.47 -14.26 -7.99
N HIS A 36 1.66 -13.73 -6.77
CA HIS A 36 1.30 -14.38 -5.52
C HIS A 36 0.58 -13.40 -4.60
N ALA A 37 -0.67 -13.73 -4.24
CA ALA A 37 -1.40 -13.00 -3.23
C ALA A 37 -0.98 -13.47 -1.83
N CYS A 38 -0.56 -12.55 -0.98
CA CYS A 38 -0.23 -12.84 0.42
C CYS A 38 -1.31 -12.30 1.35
N GLY A 39 -1.62 -13.03 2.42
CA GLY A 39 -2.47 -12.51 3.49
C GLY A 39 -1.70 -11.46 4.30
N VAL A 40 -2.31 -10.33 4.62
CA VAL A 40 -1.73 -9.33 5.52
C VAL A 40 -2.27 -9.55 6.93
N SER A 41 -1.38 -9.70 7.91
CA SER A 41 -1.77 -9.81 9.33
C SER A 41 -2.41 -8.52 9.80
N ARG A 42 -3.46 -8.59 10.62
CA ARG A 42 -4.06 -7.39 11.25
C ARG A 42 -3.11 -6.73 12.25
N SER A 43 -2.30 -7.54 12.93
CA SER A 43 -1.26 -7.08 13.86
C SER A 43 0.10 -7.09 13.17
N LEU A 44 0.38 -6.07 12.36
CA LEU A 44 1.71 -5.89 11.77
C LEU A 44 2.69 -5.35 12.81
N SER A 45 3.84 -6.00 12.93
CA SER A 45 4.98 -5.46 13.68
C SER A 45 5.69 -4.43 12.81
N VAL A 46 5.82 -3.19 13.30
CA VAL A 46 6.48 -2.10 12.59
C VAL A 46 7.91 -1.94 13.15
N LYS A 47 8.92 -1.94 12.27
CA LYS A 47 10.34 -1.77 12.60
C LYS A 47 10.88 -0.48 11.96
N HIS A 48 11.37 0.42 12.80
CA HIS A 48 12.11 1.62 12.44
C HIS A 48 12.89 2.14 13.65
N ASN A 49 13.80 3.08 13.46
CA ASN A 49 14.58 3.74 14.52
C ASN A 49 14.19 5.21 14.77
N TYR A 50 13.16 5.71 14.09
CA TYR A 50 12.68 7.10 14.17
C TYR A 50 11.73 7.39 15.36
N ASN A 51 12.26 7.34 16.59
CA ASN A 51 11.45 7.52 17.81
C ASN A 51 10.87 8.94 17.96
N SER A 52 11.50 9.91 17.32
CA SER A 52 11.15 11.34 17.42
C SER A 52 10.43 11.85 16.17
N CYS A 53 9.86 10.95 15.37
CA CYS A 53 9.14 11.25 14.15
C CYS A 53 7.62 11.09 14.38
N TYR A 54 6.99 12.14 14.87
CA TYR A 54 5.57 12.13 15.23
C TYR A 54 4.65 12.00 14.00
N ILE A 55 5.04 12.54 12.84
CA ILE A 55 4.33 12.38 11.57
C ILE A 55 4.29 10.90 11.15
N LEU A 56 5.39 10.17 11.31
CA LEU A 56 5.43 8.74 11.01
C LEU A 56 4.55 7.96 11.99
N GLU A 57 4.61 8.29 13.28
CA GLU A 57 3.79 7.65 14.30
C GLU A 57 2.27 7.83 14.00
N ASP A 58 1.84 9.04 13.66
CA ASP A 58 0.43 9.32 13.30
C ASP A 58 0.01 8.59 12.03
N ALA A 59 0.88 8.55 11.02
CA ALA A 59 0.62 7.82 9.78
C ALA A 59 0.44 6.31 10.02
N LEU A 60 1.28 5.71 10.86
CA LEU A 60 1.20 4.29 11.22
C LEU A 60 -0.07 3.97 12.01
N LYS A 61 -0.49 4.84 12.94
CA LYS A 61 -1.78 4.68 13.65
C LYS A 61 -2.95 4.69 12.67
N ARG A 62 -2.99 5.64 11.73
CA ARG A 62 -4.05 5.71 10.70
C ARG A 62 -4.02 4.53 9.74
N PHE A 63 -2.85 3.97 9.47
CA PHE A 63 -2.72 2.77 8.65
C PHE A 63 -3.28 1.55 9.39
N ALA A 64 -2.93 1.36 10.67
CA ALA A 64 -3.46 0.27 11.49
C ALA A 64 -4.99 0.30 11.56
N LEU A 65 -5.58 1.47 11.81
CA LEU A 65 -7.04 1.66 11.80
C LEU A 65 -7.67 1.25 10.46
N ARG A 66 -7.10 1.70 9.34
CA ARG A 66 -7.59 1.33 8.00
C ARG A 66 -7.50 -0.16 7.74
N LEU A 67 -6.43 -0.82 8.20
CA LEU A 67 -6.25 -2.26 8.03
C LEU A 67 -7.28 -3.08 8.83
N GLU A 68 -7.69 -2.60 10.00
CA GLU A 68 -8.76 -3.21 10.81
C GLU A 68 -10.13 -3.11 10.14
N GLU A 69 -10.39 -2.00 9.43
CA GLU A 69 -11.64 -1.75 8.72
C GLU A 69 -11.81 -2.58 7.44
N ILE A 70 -10.74 -3.17 6.88
CA ILE A 70 -10.82 -3.99 5.67
C ILE A 70 -11.68 -5.24 5.95
N PRO A 71 -12.84 -5.41 5.28
CA PRO A 71 -13.67 -6.58 5.45
C PRO A 71 -12.87 -7.83 5.10
N GLN A 72 -12.82 -8.81 6.00
CA GLN A 72 -12.27 -10.12 5.67
C GLN A 72 -13.11 -10.70 4.54
N ARG A 73 -12.56 -10.74 3.31
CA ARG A 73 -13.15 -11.61 2.29
C ARG A 73 -13.00 -13.04 2.80
N ILE A 74 -14.11 -13.59 3.29
CA ILE A 74 -14.20 -14.83 4.08
C ILE A 74 -13.64 -16.07 3.34
N ASN A 75 -13.30 -15.97 2.05
CA ASN A 75 -12.83 -17.10 1.25
C ASN A 75 -11.48 -16.84 0.56
N ALA A 76 -10.45 -16.43 1.31
CA ALA A 76 -9.07 -16.58 0.84
C ALA A 76 -8.67 -18.06 0.93
N LEU A 77 -9.10 -18.82 -0.08
CA LEU A 77 -8.62 -20.18 -0.38
C LEU A 77 -7.09 -20.22 -0.19
N SER A 78 -6.64 -20.98 0.80
CA SER A 78 -5.24 -21.34 1.05
C SER A 78 -4.26 -20.15 1.26
N ALA A 79 -4.52 -19.31 2.26
CA ALA A 79 -3.53 -18.35 2.78
C ALA A 79 -2.46 -19.02 3.69
N GLU A 80 -2.14 -20.30 3.46
CA GLU A 80 -1.21 -21.06 4.29
C GLU A 80 0.25 -20.90 3.86
N SER A 81 0.52 -20.44 2.63
CA SER A 81 1.90 -20.32 2.11
C SER A 81 2.53 -18.93 2.23
N CYS A 82 1.75 -17.84 2.29
CA CYS A 82 2.30 -16.48 2.42
C CYS A 82 1.47 -15.57 3.33
N LYS A 83 2.09 -15.12 4.43
CA LYS A 83 1.54 -14.15 5.37
C LYS A 83 2.54 -13.02 5.63
N VAL A 84 2.11 -11.79 5.47
CA VAL A 84 2.86 -10.58 5.85
C VAL A 84 2.58 -10.24 7.29
N THR A 85 3.62 -10.17 8.11
CA THR A 85 3.54 -9.88 9.56
C THR A 85 4.35 -8.67 9.98
N THR A 86 5.24 -8.19 9.11
CA THR A 86 6.19 -7.12 9.46
C THR A 86 6.20 -6.03 8.42
N VAL A 87 6.36 -4.80 8.88
CA VAL A 87 6.72 -3.66 8.04
C VAL A 87 8.04 -3.09 8.53
N GLN A 88 9.01 -2.94 7.64
CA GLN A 88 10.26 -2.26 7.90
C GLN A 88 10.29 -0.95 7.12
N ILE A 89 10.72 0.13 7.77
CA ILE A 89 10.75 1.48 7.22
C ILE A 89 12.14 2.04 7.37
N ASP A 90 12.77 2.40 6.26
CA ASP A 90 14.08 3.03 6.20
C ASP A 90 13.98 4.38 5.46
N ILE A 91 14.21 5.47 6.19
CA ILE A 91 14.32 6.86 5.72
C ILE A 91 15.78 7.30 5.80
N THR A 92 16.42 7.61 4.68
CA THR A 92 17.88 7.85 4.67
C THR A 92 18.30 9.19 5.26
N GLU A 93 17.49 10.24 5.14
CA GLU A 93 17.77 11.56 5.73
C GLU A 93 17.27 11.71 7.17
N ASP A 94 16.94 10.58 7.82
CA ASP A 94 16.36 10.52 9.15
C ASP A 94 14.97 11.21 9.23
N CYS A 95 14.30 11.07 10.37
CA CYS A 95 13.12 11.86 10.69
C CYS A 95 13.16 12.22 12.19
N ASN A 96 13.33 13.51 12.47
CA ASN A 96 13.37 14.03 13.84
C ASN A 96 12.60 15.35 13.93
N GLU A 97 11.59 15.38 14.81
CA GLU A 97 10.74 16.54 15.09
C GLU A 97 10.95 17.12 16.50
N GLU A 98 12.01 16.73 17.23
CA GLU A 98 12.34 17.28 18.56
C GLU A 98 12.61 18.79 18.53
N ASN A 99 13.26 19.26 17.46
CA ASN A 99 13.64 20.66 17.29
C ASN A 99 12.59 21.50 16.56
N GLY A 100 11.43 20.92 16.24
CA GLY A 100 10.36 21.60 15.53
C GLY A 100 9.62 20.68 14.56
N LYS A 101 8.44 21.14 14.13
CA LYS A 101 7.62 20.41 13.14
C LYS A 101 8.31 20.38 11.79
N LEU A 102 8.29 19.22 11.14
CA LEU A 102 8.68 19.09 9.73
C LEU A 102 7.53 19.61 8.85
N TRP A 103 7.86 20.56 7.97
CA TRP A 103 6.92 21.08 6.99
C TRP A 103 7.31 20.61 5.59
N PRO A 104 6.33 20.21 4.76
CA PRO A 104 6.59 19.88 3.37
C PRO A 104 7.07 21.13 2.60
N SER A 105 7.82 20.91 1.53
CA SER A 105 8.32 21.97 0.64
C SER A 105 8.27 21.51 -0.82
N ASP A 106 8.34 22.44 -1.77
CA ASP A 106 8.32 22.10 -3.21
C ASP A 106 9.55 21.28 -3.65
N SER A 107 10.62 21.29 -2.85
CA SER A 107 11.85 20.53 -3.10
C SER A 107 11.92 19.21 -2.32
N MET A 108 10.86 18.84 -1.59
CA MET A 108 10.86 17.66 -0.74
C MET A 108 10.94 16.37 -1.55
N LYS A 109 11.56 15.34 -0.97
CA LYS A 109 11.80 14.08 -1.69
C LYS A 109 10.70 13.07 -1.40
N GLU A 110 9.80 12.93 -2.37
CA GLU A 110 8.60 12.09 -2.27
C GLU A 110 8.74 10.70 -2.91
N SER A 111 9.94 10.37 -3.41
CA SER A 111 10.19 9.05 -4.02
C SER A 111 10.32 7.97 -2.95
N TYR A 112 9.80 6.78 -3.25
CA TYR A 112 9.90 5.60 -2.38
C TYR A 112 10.05 4.32 -3.20
N ILE A 113 10.54 3.29 -2.54
CA ILE A 113 10.57 1.90 -3.01
C ILE A 113 9.76 1.08 -2.00
N LEU A 114 8.86 0.25 -2.49
CA LEU A 114 8.09 -0.70 -1.69
C LEU A 114 8.36 -2.11 -2.22
N ASN A 115 8.95 -2.95 -1.37
CA ASN A 115 9.23 -4.36 -1.68
C ASN A 115 8.46 -5.25 -0.71
N VAL A 116 7.78 -6.27 -1.23
CA VAL A 116 7.11 -7.27 -0.40
C VAL A 116 7.84 -8.59 -0.59
N SER A 117 8.49 -9.09 0.47
CA SER A 117 9.20 -10.37 0.42
C SER A 117 9.29 -10.99 1.81
N ASN A 118 9.32 -12.32 1.89
CA ASN A 118 9.56 -13.07 3.14
C ASN A 118 8.68 -12.60 4.32
N GLY A 119 7.40 -12.31 4.06
CA GLY A 119 6.45 -11.85 5.08
C GLY A 119 6.69 -10.41 5.59
N THR A 120 7.54 -9.64 4.92
CA THR A 120 7.87 -8.26 5.26
C THR A 120 7.53 -7.31 4.11
N ILE A 121 6.84 -6.21 4.43
CA ILE A 121 6.77 -5.03 3.56
C ILE A 121 7.95 -4.14 3.94
N HIS A 122 8.85 -3.88 3.00
CA HIS A 122 10.00 -3.01 3.18
C HIS A 122 9.78 -1.72 2.39
N ILE A 123 9.72 -0.60 3.10
CA ILE A 123 9.56 0.74 2.55
C ILE A 123 10.88 1.48 2.72
N GLN A 124 11.40 2.00 1.62
CA GLN A 124 12.60 2.81 1.58
C GLN A 124 12.28 4.16 0.95
N SER A 125 12.73 5.25 1.56
CA SER A 125 12.62 6.59 1.00
C SER A 125 13.77 7.47 1.44
N GLU A 126 13.96 8.59 0.75
CA GLU A 126 15.00 9.54 1.11
C GLU A 126 14.57 10.40 2.30
N GLU A 127 13.37 10.98 2.21
CA GLU A 127 12.72 11.75 3.27
C GLU A 127 11.41 11.07 3.72
N ILE A 128 10.82 11.55 4.82
CA ILE A 128 9.55 11.05 5.38
C ILE A 128 8.39 11.10 4.36
N TRP A 129 8.39 12.07 3.45
CA TRP A 129 7.29 12.28 2.50
C TRP A 129 7.14 11.10 1.54
N GLY A 130 8.26 10.52 1.08
CA GLY A 130 8.22 9.30 0.28
C GLY A 130 7.63 8.12 1.05
N ALA A 131 8.04 7.92 2.30
CA ALA A 131 7.48 6.86 3.14
C ALA A 131 5.97 7.05 3.33
N LEU A 132 5.47 8.27 3.51
CA LEU A 132 4.03 8.55 3.66
C LEU A 132 3.21 8.20 2.40
N HIS A 133 3.77 8.37 1.20
CA HIS A 133 3.09 8.01 -0.05
C HIS A 133 2.95 6.51 -0.24
N ALA A 134 3.91 5.72 0.25
CA ALA A 134 3.84 4.26 0.18
C ALA A 134 2.54 3.70 0.82
N TRP A 135 2.03 4.37 1.86
CA TRP A 135 0.85 3.95 2.64
C TRP A 135 -0.51 4.40 2.10
N LYS A 136 -0.53 5.27 1.08
CA LYS A 136 -1.77 5.89 0.59
C LYS A 136 -2.34 5.22 -0.67
N GLN A 137 -1.74 4.14 -1.14
CA GLN A 137 -2.18 3.47 -2.37
C GLN A 137 -3.36 2.55 -2.09
N SER A 138 -4.58 2.99 -2.44
CA SER A 138 -5.78 2.14 -2.49
C SER A 138 -6.85 2.78 -3.37
N CYS A 139 -7.63 1.97 -4.07
CA CYS A 139 -8.96 2.37 -4.54
C CYS A 139 -9.98 2.02 -3.44
N ASN A 140 -10.95 2.90 -3.22
CA ASN A 140 -12.17 2.58 -2.48
C ASN A 140 -13.18 1.92 -3.41
#